data_AF-A0AA88YUE7-F1
#
_entry.id   AF-A0AA88YUE7-F1
#
_cell.length_a   1.000
_cell.length_b   1.000
_cell.length_c   1.000
_cell.angle_alpha   90.00
_cell.angle_beta   90.00
_cell.angle_gamma   90.00
#
_symmetry.space_group_name_H-M   'P 1'
#
loop_
_entity.id
_entity.type
_entity.pdbx_description
1 polymer ?
#
loop_
_entity_poly.entity_id
_entity_poly.type
_entity_poly.pdbx_seq_one_letter_code
_entity_poly.pdbx_strand_id
1 'polypeptide(L)'
;MDRYILNQVAILVKFYRTPPAFYMLSSATSSDYKVQIEEAVLRVCKCKINPAVIVSHAKMLETTTAKYPYKKTEVKMYNIAKGVRNNSLENMFSGTRPNRIYVAFVDSLAVAGDYTKNPFNFQHYKIVHIALTSDGTPVSNSPLKLNFDATADTTVPAFVNLFDNNGKWLFDSGNNINKERFYKRWIRCILF
;
A
#
# COMPACT_ATOMS: atom_id res chain seq x y z
N MET A 1 -3.80 15.71 -5.69
CA MET A 1 -2.95 16.78 -5.16
C MET A 1 -3.43 18.00 -5.90
N ASP A 2 -4.14 18.87 -5.21
CA ASP A 2 -5.00 19.84 -5.91
C ASP A 2 -4.34 21.23 -5.91
N ARG A 3 -3.01 21.27 -5.70
CA ARG A 3 -2.20 22.48 -5.58
C ARG A 3 -0.95 22.37 -6.42
N TYR A 4 -0.64 23.42 -7.17
CA TYR A 4 0.60 23.55 -7.93
C TYR A 4 1.78 23.91 -7.02
N ILE A 5 2.96 23.39 -7.36
CA ILE A 5 4.21 23.72 -6.66
C ILE A 5 4.62 25.13 -7.10
N LEU A 6 5.02 25.95 -6.13
CA LEU A 6 5.49 27.31 -6.38
C LEU A 6 6.77 27.33 -7.21
N ASN A 7 7.01 28.48 -7.85
CA ASN A 7 8.24 28.69 -8.58
C ASN A 7 9.45 28.68 -7.62
N GLN A 8 10.62 28.30 -8.13
CA GLN A 8 11.89 28.24 -7.38
C GLN A 8 11.93 27.24 -6.22
N VAL A 9 11.06 26.22 -6.22
CA VAL A 9 11.16 25.08 -5.28
C VAL A 9 11.95 23.94 -5.92
N ALA A 10 13.07 23.55 -5.31
CA ALA A 10 13.85 22.40 -5.75
C ALA A 10 13.10 21.09 -5.45
N ILE A 11 12.89 20.26 -6.48
CA ILE A 11 12.27 18.93 -6.34
C ILE A 11 13.35 17.88 -6.59
N LEU A 12 13.63 17.07 -5.58
CA LEU A 12 14.55 15.94 -5.69
C LEU A 12 13.76 14.65 -5.84
N VAL A 13 13.96 13.95 -6.95
CA VAL A 13 13.36 12.63 -7.19
C VAL A 13 14.45 11.57 -7.06
N LYS A 14 14.25 10.61 -6.16
CA LYS A 14 15.15 9.46 -5.96
C LYS A 14 14.42 8.18 -6.31
N PHE A 15 15.01 7.38 -7.18
CA PHE A 15 14.53 6.04 -7.50
C PHE A 15 15.45 5.02 -6.84
N TYR A 16 14.86 4.10 -6.07
CA TYR A 16 15.58 2.98 -5.47
C TYR A 16 15.21 1.72 -6.24
N ARG A 17 16.23 1.01 -6.72
CA ARG A 17 16.03 -0.24 -7.45
C ARG A 17 16.04 -1.40 -6.46
N THR A 18 14.96 -2.17 -6.44
CA THR A 18 14.88 -3.41 -5.67
C THR A 18 15.83 -4.48 -6.24
N PRO A 19 16.34 -5.44 -5.44
CA PRO A 19 17.16 -6.53 -5.94
C PRO A 19 16.44 -7.41 -6.98
N PRO A 20 17.17 -8.00 -7.97
CA PRO A 20 16.58 -8.86 -9.01
C PRO A 20 15.77 -10.03 -8.48
N ALA A 21 16.23 -10.68 -7.41
CA ALA A 21 15.56 -11.82 -6.79
C ALA A 21 14.14 -11.49 -6.25
N PHE A 22 13.80 -10.21 -6.08
CA PHE A 22 12.46 -9.80 -5.66
C PHE A 22 11.48 -9.68 -6.82
N TYR A 23 11.92 -9.21 -8.00
CA TYR A 23 11.01 -8.91 -9.12
C TYR A 23 11.14 -9.88 -10.30
N MET A 24 12.15 -10.75 -10.30
CA MET A 24 12.32 -11.79 -11.31
C MET A 24 11.78 -13.12 -10.81
N LEU A 25 11.05 -13.82 -11.68
CA LEU A 25 10.61 -15.19 -11.45
C LEU A 25 11.34 -16.11 -12.43
N SER A 26 11.93 -17.18 -11.93
CA SER A 26 12.60 -18.21 -12.72
C SER A 26 12.33 -19.59 -12.12
N SER A 27 12.31 -20.63 -12.96
CA SER A 27 12.27 -22.02 -12.48
C SER A 27 13.59 -22.47 -11.85
N ALA A 28 14.70 -21.76 -12.10
CA ALA A 28 16.01 -22.03 -11.55
C ALA A 28 16.37 -21.08 -10.39
N THR A 29 17.10 -21.60 -9.39
CA THR A 29 17.52 -20.88 -8.17
C THR A 29 18.56 -19.80 -8.45
N SER A 30 19.32 -19.92 -9.53
CA SER A 30 20.24 -18.90 -10.03
C SER A 30 19.94 -18.66 -11.51
N SER A 31 19.47 -17.48 -11.84
CA SER A 31 19.31 -17.10 -13.24
C SER A 31 20.08 -15.82 -13.47
N ASP A 32 21.05 -15.86 -14.39
CA ASP A 32 21.92 -14.73 -14.77
C ASP A 32 21.18 -13.70 -15.62
N TYR A 33 19.86 -13.59 -15.45
CA TYR A 33 19.06 -12.59 -16.13
C TYR A 33 19.24 -11.25 -15.46
N LYS A 34 19.47 -10.23 -16.27
CA LYS A 34 19.58 -8.84 -15.84
C LYS A 34 18.54 -8.01 -16.56
N VAL A 35 17.71 -7.31 -15.81
CA VAL A 35 16.86 -6.25 -16.36
C VAL A 35 17.72 -5.03 -16.56
N GLN A 36 17.82 -4.53 -17.79
CA GLN A 36 18.45 -3.26 -18.08
C GLN A 36 17.35 -2.24 -18.37
N ILE A 37 17.44 -1.08 -17.73
CA ILE A 37 16.55 0.04 -18.03
C ILE A 37 17.27 0.82 -19.12
N GLU A 38 16.76 0.76 -20.35
CA GLU A 38 17.38 1.43 -21.50
C GLU A 38 17.20 2.94 -21.41
N GLU A 39 15.96 3.38 -21.15
CA GLU A 39 15.63 4.80 -21.06
C GLU A 39 14.56 5.03 -19.97
N ALA A 40 14.73 6.10 -19.20
CA ALA A 40 13.75 6.57 -18.23
C ALA A 40 13.59 8.09 -18.37
N VAL A 41 12.43 8.54 -18.85
CA VAL A 41 12.16 9.96 -19.10
C VAL A 41 11.10 10.47 -18.11
N LEU A 42 11.44 11.52 -17.36
CA LEU A 42 10.49 12.24 -16.52
C LEU A 42 9.99 13.50 -17.25
N ARG A 43 8.71 13.52 -17.62
CA ARG A 43 8.05 14.70 -18.19
C ARG A 43 7.25 15.42 -17.12
N VAL A 44 7.50 16.71 -16.94
CA VAL A 44 6.80 17.55 -15.96
C VAL A 44 6.13 18.71 -16.68
N CYS A 45 4.82 18.88 -16.46
CA CYS A 45 4.08 20.02 -16.98
C CYS A 45 4.33 21.25 -16.10
N LYS A 46 4.69 22.37 -16.72
CA LYS A 46 4.80 23.68 -16.07
C LYS A 46 3.64 24.56 -16.53
N CYS A 47 2.97 25.23 -15.59
CA CYS A 47 1.93 26.19 -15.91
C CYS A 47 2.54 27.57 -16.14
N LYS A 48 2.15 28.25 -17.23
CA LYS A 48 2.47 29.66 -17.45
C LYS A 48 1.43 30.50 -16.70
N ILE A 49 1.90 31.41 -15.84
CA ILE A 49 1.06 32.26 -14.99
C ILE A 49 1.38 33.72 -15.32
N ASN A 50 0.38 34.60 -15.22
CA ASN A 50 0.57 36.04 -15.39
C ASN A 50 1.63 36.57 -14.39
N PRO A 51 2.62 37.38 -14.83
CA PRO A 51 3.66 37.93 -13.96
C PRO A 51 3.13 38.68 -12.74
N ALA A 52 1.98 39.35 -12.83
CA ALA A 52 1.38 40.06 -11.69
C ALA A 52 1.07 39.12 -10.51
N VAL A 53 0.66 37.88 -10.80
CA VAL A 53 0.37 36.85 -9.78
C VAL A 53 1.65 36.29 -9.17
N ILE A 54 2.75 36.26 -9.93
CA ILE A 54 4.05 35.81 -9.41
C ILE A 54 4.56 36.81 -8.37
N VAL A 55 4.46 38.11 -8.66
CA VAL A 55 4.86 39.18 -7.72
C VAL A 55 3.98 39.18 -6.47
N SER A 56 2.65 39.00 -6.62
CA SER A 56 1.76 38.92 -5.46
C SER A 56 2.05 37.70 -4.59
N HIS A 57 2.30 36.53 -5.19
CA HIS A 57 2.71 35.34 -4.45
C HIS A 57 4.05 35.55 -3.72
N ALA A 58 5.04 36.20 -4.35
CA ALA A 58 6.31 36.50 -3.69
C ALA A 58 6.11 37.36 -2.43
N LYS A 59 5.29 38.42 -2.53
CA LYS A 59 4.95 39.26 -1.38
C LYS A 59 4.15 38.52 -0.30
N MET A 60 3.23 37.63 -0.70
CA MET A 60 2.49 36.79 0.24
C MET A 60 3.39 35.80 0.98
N LEU A 61 4.44 35.27 0.32
CA LEU A 61 5.37 34.32 0.92
C LEU A 61 6.28 34.93 1.99
N GLU A 62 6.44 36.26 1.99
CA GLU A 62 7.12 37.00 3.07
C GLU A 62 6.33 36.93 4.38
N THR A 63 5.00 36.92 4.30
CA THR A 63 4.12 36.91 5.48
C THR A 63 3.54 35.52 5.80
N THR A 64 3.29 34.69 4.78
CA THR A 64 2.54 33.43 4.90
C THR A 64 3.27 32.27 4.23
N THR A 65 3.45 31.17 4.96
CA THR A 65 4.06 29.95 4.42
C THR A 65 3.10 29.15 3.55
N ALA A 66 3.60 28.63 2.42
CA ALA A 66 2.84 27.71 1.58
C ALA A 66 2.74 26.30 2.22
N LYS A 67 1.52 25.79 2.38
CA LYS A 67 1.26 24.46 2.94
C LYS A 67 0.79 23.49 1.86
N TYR A 68 1.48 22.36 1.75
CA TYR A 68 1.21 21.30 0.79
C TYR A 68 0.79 20.01 1.51
N PRO A 69 -0.51 19.74 1.67
CA PRO A 69 -0.94 18.45 2.19
C PRO A 69 -0.60 17.36 1.17
N TYR A 70 0.13 16.34 1.62
CA TYR A 70 0.48 15.19 0.82
C TYR A 70 0.06 13.91 1.53
N LYS A 71 -0.22 12.87 0.74
CA LYS A 71 -0.48 11.52 1.26
C LYS A 71 0.82 10.74 1.22
N LYS A 72 1.23 10.19 2.35
CA LYS A 72 2.39 9.29 2.46
C LYS A 72 1.90 7.86 2.59
N THR A 73 2.52 6.95 1.84
CA THR A 73 2.36 5.51 2.03
C THR A 73 3.61 4.97 2.70
N GLU A 74 3.43 4.17 3.75
CA GLU A 74 4.52 3.52 4.47
C GLU A 74 4.24 2.02 4.55
N VAL A 75 5.24 1.21 4.24
CA VAL A 75 5.15 -0.26 4.28
C VAL A 75 5.99 -0.75 5.45
N LYS A 76 5.37 -1.51 6.36
CA LYS A 76 6.05 -2.17 7.46
C LYS A 76 5.89 -3.68 7.32
N MET A 77 6.99 -4.40 7.54
CA MET A 77 7.03 -5.85 7.39
C MET A 77 7.24 -6.47 8.77
N TYR A 78 6.44 -7.49 9.08
CA TYR A 78 6.52 -8.25 10.32
C TYR A 78 6.60 -9.73 9.98
N ASN A 79 7.53 -10.43 10.62
CA ASN A 79 7.69 -11.87 10.44
C ASN A 79 6.88 -12.61 11.51
N ILE A 80 6.02 -13.51 11.06
CA ILE A 80 5.26 -14.41 11.95
C ILE A 80 5.86 -15.80 11.83
N ALA A 81 6.32 -16.35 12.95
CA ALA A 81 6.90 -17.69 12.98
C ALA A 81 5.85 -18.76 12.70
N LYS A 82 6.28 -19.85 12.05
CA LYS A 82 5.40 -21.00 11.77
C LYS A 82 4.90 -21.62 13.08
N GLY A 83 3.60 -21.89 13.15
CA GLY A 83 2.95 -22.50 14.33
C GLY A 83 2.36 -21.50 15.33
N VAL A 84 2.64 -20.20 15.17
CA VAL A 84 1.99 -19.15 15.96
C VAL A 84 0.53 -19.01 15.50
N ARG A 85 -0.41 -19.14 16.46
CA ARG A 85 -1.85 -18.98 16.20
C ARG A 85 -2.33 -17.56 16.43
N ASN A 86 -1.80 -16.90 17.46
CA ASN A 86 -2.16 -15.55 17.85
C ASN A 86 -0.91 -14.67 17.84
N ASN A 87 -0.98 -13.54 17.13
CA ASN A 87 0.09 -12.56 17.10
C ASN A 87 -0.54 -11.17 17.24
N SER A 88 -0.05 -10.39 18.20
CA SER A 88 -0.46 -9.00 18.43
C SER A 88 0.71 -8.08 18.14
N LEU A 89 0.51 -7.15 17.20
CA LEU A 89 1.49 -6.15 16.84
C LEU A 89 1.11 -4.83 17.51
N GLU A 90 1.89 -4.44 18.51
CA GLU A 90 1.71 -3.18 19.21
C GLU A 90 2.56 -2.08 18.58
N ASN A 91 2.12 -0.82 18.72
CA ASN A 91 2.85 0.36 18.26
C ASN A 91 3.30 0.27 16.77
N MET A 92 2.40 -0.22 15.90
CA MET A 92 2.71 -0.39 14.48
C MET A 92 3.08 0.91 13.78
N PHE A 93 2.60 2.06 14.24
CA PHE A 93 2.91 3.37 13.65
C PHE A 93 3.30 4.35 14.76
N SER A 94 4.52 4.88 14.65
CA SER A 94 5.03 5.92 15.56
C SER A 94 4.70 7.30 15.00
N GLY A 95 3.93 8.09 15.75
CA GLY A 95 3.58 9.47 15.39
C GLY A 95 2.25 9.57 14.65
N THR A 96 2.27 9.72 13.32
CA THR A 96 1.06 9.96 12.53
C THR A 96 0.22 8.71 12.35
N ARG A 97 -1.06 8.79 12.70
CA ARG A 97 -2.04 7.74 12.44
C ARG A 97 -2.35 7.66 10.94
N PRO A 98 -2.25 6.48 10.30
CA PRO A 98 -2.66 6.33 8.92
C PRO A 98 -4.18 6.47 8.78
N ASN A 99 -4.64 6.99 7.65
CA ASN A 99 -6.07 7.05 7.32
C ASN A 99 -6.60 5.73 6.76
N ARG A 100 -5.71 4.82 6.32
CA ARG A 100 -6.01 3.51 5.73
C ARG A 100 -4.89 2.52 6.01
N ILE A 101 -5.19 1.33 6.53
CA ILE A 101 -4.20 0.27 6.76
C ILE A 101 -4.48 -0.97 5.92
N TYR A 102 -3.54 -1.33 5.05
CA TYR A 102 -3.58 -2.56 4.26
C TYR A 102 -2.72 -3.64 4.92
N VAL A 103 -3.33 -4.78 5.26
CA VAL A 103 -2.65 -5.96 5.76
C VAL A 103 -2.67 -7.04 4.67
N ALA A 104 -1.50 -7.57 4.36
CA ALA A 104 -1.33 -8.67 3.43
C ALA A 104 -0.24 -9.61 3.95
N PHE A 105 -0.40 -10.90 3.66
CA PHE A 105 0.56 -11.92 4.06
C PHE A 105 1.20 -12.53 2.83
N VAL A 106 2.47 -12.82 2.95
CA VAL A 106 3.33 -13.34 1.88
C VAL A 106 4.38 -14.23 2.52
N ASP A 107 4.93 -15.15 1.73
CA ASP A 107 6.03 -16.00 2.19
C ASP A 107 7.27 -15.13 2.46
N SER A 108 7.84 -15.27 3.67
CA SER A 108 9.07 -14.58 4.08
C SER A 108 10.22 -14.77 3.08
N LEU A 109 10.35 -15.97 2.48
CA LEU A 109 11.40 -16.26 1.51
C LEU A 109 11.18 -15.50 0.20
N ALA A 110 9.92 -15.28 -0.20
CA ALA A 110 9.60 -14.51 -1.39
C ALA A 110 9.97 -13.02 -1.21
N VAL A 111 9.76 -12.48 -0.01
CA VAL A 111 10.12 -11.09 0.32
C VAL A 111 11.63 -10.90 0.45
N ALA A 112 12.34 -11.88 1.02
CA ALA A 112 13.79 -11.87 1.13
C ALA A 112 14.49 -11.92 -0.25
N GLY A 113 13.81 -12.50 -1.25
CA GLY A 113 14.29 -12.60 -2.62
C GLY A 113 14.64 -14.05 -2.96
N ASP A 114 13.70 -14.74 -3.60
CA ASP A 114 13.84 -16.11 -4.09
C ASP A 114 13.24 -16.16 -5.49
N TYR A 115 14.06 -16.51 -6.49
CA TYR A 115 13.64 -16.55 -7.89
C TYR A 115 12.49 -17.52 -8.15
N THR A 116 12.32 -18.53 -7.30
CA THR A 116 11.25 -19.53 -7.46
C THR A 116 9.92 -19.06 -6.88
N LYS A 117 9.92 -17.98 -6.08
CA LYS A 117 8.74 -17.50 -5.36
C LYS A 117 8.37 -16.08 -5.75
N ASN A 118 7.07 -15.82 -5.76
CA ASN A 118 6.54 -14.51 -6.12
C ASN A 118 6.16 -13.70 -4.87
N PRO A 119 6.81 -12.55 -4.58
CA PRO A 119 6.42 -11.71 -3.43
C PRO A 119 5.08 -10.99 -3.62
N PHE A 120 4.54 -10.94 -4.85
CA PHE A 120 3.21 -10.42 -5.13
C PHE A 120 2.11 -11.50 -5.06
N ASN A 121 2.47 -12.75 -4.78
CA ASN A 121 1.51 -13.80 -4.51
C ASN A 121 1.16 -13.80 -3.01
N PHE A 122 0.20 -12.94 -2.67
CA PHE A 122 -0.37 -12.90 -1.34
C PHE A 122 -1.02 -14.25 -1.00
N GLN A 123 -1.09 -14.58 0.28
CA GLN A 123 -1.71 -15.80 0.76
C GLN A 123 -2.48 -15.49 2.04
N HIS A 124 -3.53 -16.25 2.29
CA HIS A 124 -4.41 -16.00 3.43
C HIS A 124 -3.98 -16.74 4.70
N TYR A 125 -3.09 -17.74 4.58
CA TYR A 125 -2.57 -18.60 5.66
C TYR A 125 -3.63 -19.09 6.68
N LYS A 126 -4.88 -19.24 6.22
CA LYS A 126 -6.04 -19.65 7.04
C LYS A 126 -6.24 -18.79 8.29
N ILE A 127 -6.01 -17.48 8.18
CA ILE A 127 -6.27 -16.55 9.28
C ILE A 127 -7.77 -16.54 9.61
N VAL A 128 -8.10 -16.65 10.89
CA VAL A 128 -9.49 -16.77 11.34
C VAL A 128 -10.04 -15.41 11.76
N HIS A 129 -9.24 -14.61 12.47
CA HIS A 129 -9.67 -13.33 13.05
C HIS A 129 -8.61 -12.25 12.86
N ILE A 130 -9.04 -11.04 12.50
CA ILE A 130 -8.18 -9.86 12.50
C ILE A 130 -8.93 -8.72 13.19
N ALA A 131 -8.28 -8.08 14.16
CA ALA A 131 -8.81 -6.94 14.88
C ALA A 131 -7.80 -5.79 14.84
N LEU A 132 -8.28 -4.56 14.69
CA LEU A 132 -7.48 -3.35 14.84
C LEU A 132 -8.00 -2.57 16.04
N THR A 133 -7.09 -2.21 16.95
CA THR A 133 -7.37 -1.34 18.07
C THR A 133 -6.56 -0.06 17.94
N SER A 134 -7.18 1.07 18.25
CA SER A 134 -6.53 2.37 18.37
C SER A 134 -6.71 2.84 19.81
N ASP A 135 -5.60 3.05 20.52
CA ASP A 135 -5.59 3.56 21.91
C ASP A 135 -6.49 2.74 22.87
N GLY A 136 -6.48 1.41 22.72
CA GLY A 136 -7.31 0.49 23.52
C GLY A 136 -8.77 0.38 23.08
N THR A 137 -9.23 1.22 22.15
CA THR A 137 -10.58 1.14 21.56
C THR A 137 -10.55 0.37 20.24
N PRO A 138 -11.49 -0.56 19.99
CA PRO A 138 -11.52 -1.29 18.73
C PRO A 138 -12.02 -0.35 17.62
N VAL A 139 -11.30 -0.30 16.49
CA VAL A 139 -11.63 0.61 15.37
C VAL A 139 -12.88 0.11 14.64
N SER A 140 -13.07 -1.21 14.57
CA SER A 140 -14.37 -1.84 14.29
C SER A 140 -15.02 -2.31 15.58
N ASN A 141 -16.32 -2.09 15.75
CA ASN A 141 -17.09 -2.72 16.85
C ASN A 141 -17.00 -4.25 16.88
N SER A 142 -16.62 -4.90 15.78
CA SER A 142 -16.42 -6.35 15.69
C SER A 142 -15.13 -6.70 14.95
N PRO A 143 -14.34 -7.69 15.43
CA PRO A 143 -13.21 -8.20 14.67
C PRO A 143 -13.67 -8.82 13.35
N LEU A 144 -12.83 -8.68 12.33
CA LEU A 144 -13.07 -9.27 11.03
C LEU A 144 -12.91 -10.79 11.15
N LYS A 145 -14.01 -11.54 11.03
CA LYS A 145 -13.99 -13.00 11.03
C LYS A 145 -13.83 -13.48 9.59
N LEU A 146 -12.87 -14.37 9.35
CA LEU A 146 -12.49 -14.89 8.05
C LEU A 146 -12.58 -16.41 8.11
N ASN A 147 -13.44 -16.99 7.28
CA ASN A 147 -13.42 -18.41 6.99
C ASN A 147 -13.21 -18.60 5.48
N PHE A 148 -12.10 -19.24 5.13
CA PHE A 148 -11.72 -19.55 3.76
C PHE A 148 -12.19 -20.94 3.34
N ASP A 149 -13.36 -21.38 3.80
CA ASP A 149 -14.08 -22.55 3.31
C ASP A 149 -15.18 -22.12 2.33
N ALA A 150 -15.32 -22.82 1.20
CA ALA A 150 -16.09 -22.36 0.04
C ALA A 150 -17.59 -22.21 0.34
N THR A 151 -18.04 -22.82 1.43
CA THR A 151 -19.41 -22.83 1.93
C THR A 151 -19.70 -21.71 2.93
N ALA A 152 -18.68 -20.99 3.42
CA ALA A 152 -18.82 -20.00 4.48
C ALA A 152 -18.76 -18.55 3.93
N ASP A 153 -19.86 -17.81 4.06
CA ASP A 153 -19.97 -16.41 3.58
C ASP A 153 -19.28 -15.36 4.47
N THR A 154 -18.54 -15.78 5.50
CA THR A 154 -17.90 -14.86 6.46
C THR A 154 -16.82 -13.96 5.86
N THR A 155 -16.31 -14.27 4.66
CA THR A 155 -15.33 -13.42 3.95
C THR A 155 -15.96 -12.26 3.19
N VAL A 156 -17.28 -12.20 3.06
CA VAL A 156 -17.97 -11.12 2.32
C VAL A 156 -17.74 -9.74 2.94
N PRO A 157 -17.86 -9.54 4.27
CA PRO A 157 -17.54 -8.26 4.90
C PRO A 157 -16.10 -7.81 4.66
N ALA A 158 -15.15 -8.75 4.68
CA ALA A 158 -13.75 -8.47 4.38
C ALA A 158 -13.54 -8.03 2.92
N PHE A 159 -14.26 -8.67 1.99
CA PHE A 159 -14.25 -8.32 0.58
C PHE A 159 -14.89 -6.94 0.35
N VAL A 160 -16.04 -6.64 0.96
CA VAL A 160 -16.70 -5.32 0.86
C VAL A 160 -15.79 -4.22 1.41
N ASN A 161 -15.17 -4.43 2.56
CA ASN A 161 -14.21 -3.50 3.15
C ASN A 161 -13.03 -3.21 2.20
N LEU A 162 -12.60 -4.17 1.38
CA LEU A 162 -11.57 -3.96 0.37
C LEU A 162 -12.02 -2.99 -0.74
N PHE A 163 -13.30 -2.98 -1.14
CA PHE A 163 -13.80 -2.02 -2.15
C PHE A 163 -14.01 -0.64 -1.57
N ASP A 164 -14.57 -0.55 -0.36
CA ASP A 164 -14.83 0.71 0.32
C ASP A 164 -13.53 1.48 0.60
N ASN A 165 -12.54 0.80 1.16
CA ASN A 165 -11.23 1.40 1.41
C ASN A 165 -10.46 1.80 0.16
N ASN A 166 -10.71 1.15 -0.98
CA ASN A 166 -10.12 1.58 -2.25
C ASN A 166 -10.86 2.78 -2.86
N GLY A 167 -11.95 3.25 -2.26
CA GLY A 167 -12.80 4.31 -2.81
C GLY A 167 -13.47 3.88 -4.12
N LYS A 168 -13.68 2.57 -4.30
CA LYS A 168 -14.28 1.97 -5.50
C LYS A 168 -15.65 1.37 -5.21
N TRP A 169 -16.10 1.43 -3.97
CA TRP A 169 -17.45 1.06 -3.60
C TRP A 169 -18.46 1.95 -4.32
N LEU A 170 -19.44 1.33 -4.99
CA LEU A 170 -20.49 2.00 -5.78
C LEU A 170 -19.99 2.80 -6.99
N PHE A 171 -18.73 2.64 -7.40
CA PHE A 171 -18.21 3.22 -8.64
C PHE A 171 -18.11 2.15 -9.73
N ASP A 172 -18.29 2.54 -10.98
CA ASP A 172 -18.05 1.71 -12.17
C ASP A 172 -16.54 1.55 -12.45
N SER A 173 -15.79 1.18 -11.41
CA SER A 173 -14.38 0.87 -11.51
C SER A 173 -14.03 -0.25 -10.54
N GLY A 174 -13.50 -1.36 -11.06
CA GLY A 174 -13.10 -2.51 -10.24
C GLY A 174 -11.68 -2.40 -9.69
N ASN A 175 -11.33 -3.32 -8.79
CA ASN A 175 -9.97 -3.52 -8.29
C ASN A 175 -9.29 -4.78 -8.90
N ASN A 176 -9.88 -5.37 -9.96
CA ASN A 176 -9.43 -6.60 -10.63
C ASN A 176 -9.34 -7.85 -9.70
N ILE A 177 -10.07 -7.81 -8.58
CA ILE A 177 -10.15 -8.92 -7.61
C ILE A 177 -11.61 -9.36 -7.50
N ASN A 178 -11.88 -10.60 -7.89
CA ASN A 178 -13.19 -11.23 -7.73
C ASN A 178 -13.26 -11.98 -6.39
N LYS A 179 -14.48 -12.26 -5.89
CA LYS A 179 -14.71 -13.00 -4.63
C LYS A 179 -13.95 -14.33 -4.60
N GLU A 180 -13.89 -15.06 -5.71
CA GLU A 180 -13.14 -16.31 -5.82
C GLU A 180 -11.62 -16.13 -5.71
N ARG A 181 -11.08 -15.05 -6.30
CA ARG A 181 -9.64 -14.73 -6.18
C ARG A 181 -9.29 -14.32 -4.76
N PHE A 182 -10.18 -13.56 -4.12
CA PHE A 182 -10.09 -13.19 -2.70
C PHE A 182 -10.01 -14.45 -1.83
N TYR A 183 -10.94 -15.39 -2.03
CA TYR A 183 -10.97 -16.66 -1.32
C TYR A 183 -9.70 -17.50 -1.52
N LYS A 184 -9.24 -17.68 -2.77
CA LYS A 184 -8.15 -18.63 -3.09
C LYS A 184 -6.76 -18.12 -2.76
N ARG A 185 -6.52 -16.82 -2.92
CA ARG A 185 -5.14 -16.28 -3.01
C ARG A 185 -4.99 -14.88 -2.43
N TRP A 186 -6.04 -14.18 -2.00
CA TRP A 186 -5.90 -12.75 -1.76
C TRP A 186 -6.51 -12.36 -0.42
N ILE A 187 -5.68 -12.28 0.62
CA ILE A 187 -5.92 -11.34 1.70
C ILE A 187 -5.16 -10.06 1.36
N ARG A 188 -5.92 -9.06 0.91
CA ARG A 188 -5.62 -7.67 1.24
C ARG A 188 -6.66 -7.28 2.28
N CYS A 189 -6.46 -7.69 3.52
CA CYS A 189 -7.35 -7.32 4.61
C CYS A 189 -7.00 -5.90 4.98
N ILE A 190 -7.87 -4.97 4.63
CA ILE A 190 -7.72 -3.59 5.06
C ILE A 190 -8.54 -3.44 6.33
N LEU A 191 -7.88 -2.97 7.37
CA LEU A 191 -8.53 -2.49 8.58
C LEU A 191 -8.33 -0.99 8.60
N PHE A 192 -9.43 -0.26 8.34
CA PHE A 192 -9.64 1.17 8.54
C PHE A 192 -8.61 2.14 7.93
#